data_AF-A0A8T3PRA7-F1
#
_entry.id   AF-A0A8T3PRA7-F1
#
_cell.length_a   1.000
_cell.length_b   1.000
_cell.length_c   1.000
_cell.angle_alpha   90.00
_cell.angle_beta   90.00
_cell.angle_gamma   90.00
#
_symmetry.space_group_name_H-M   'P 1'
#
loop_
_entity.id
_entity.type
_entity.pdbx_description
1 polymer ?
#
loop_
_entity_poly.entity_id
_entity_poly.type
_entity_poly.pdbx_seq_one_letter_code
_entity_poly.pdbx_strand_id
1 'polypeptide(L)'
;MMSDFRNHFRVVASGVNGMAKLITSGCSPLNNLRNKYLSILSISQMHELVLHGFQQGLDPDAESLLLQLTGRHPYLVQGLLEKLYDAGGVPDRAKMQTAAGDFLREHRDFTRWLEMFGSTEHGVYQLLSQTTDGRLHVRDLRFGLDPSLAPNLDDALTVLSYHGVIDDSDPDRPCIAGAMFRDWYHAHGSRQVIQSAAQQLVAVRLFISYSHKDDELRREFEPHLAPLKRQGFIEVWHDRRISAGQAWEEAVDDNLEAAHMILLLISPEFVASEYCYAREMQRALDRHNQKQARVIPVIVRPTDWTGLPFSKLQALPPDDKAVTTWPNRDSAWLTVAQGIRRVVEELRKR
;
A
#
# COMPACT_ATOMS: atom_id res chain seq x y z
N MET A 1 23.20 -17.56 -30.55
CA MET A 1 22.38 -17.69 -31.77
C MET A 1 21.18 -16.76 -31.60
N MET A 2 20.96 -15.78 -32.48
CA MET A 2 19.84 -14.83 -32.34
C MET A 2 18.62 -15.40 -33.09
N SER A 3 17.45 -15.39 -32.45
CA SER A 3 16.21 -15.91 -33.03
C SER A 3 15.78 -15.14 -34.29
N ASP A 4 15.29 -15.86 -35.30
CA ASP A 4 14.73 -15.31 -36.55
C ASP A 4 13.54 -14.36 -36.31
N PHE A 5 12.94 -14.39 -35.11
CA PHE A 5 11.77 -13.58 -34.76
C PHE A 5 12.08 -12.27 -34.02
N ARG A 6 13.35 -11.89 -33.86
CA ARG A 6 13.81 -10.81 -32.96
C ARG A 6 13.13 -9.43 -33.14
N ASN A 7 12.46 -9.17 -34.27
CA ASN A 7 11.74 -7.91 -34.53
C ASN A 7 10.27 -8.09 -34.94
N HIS A 8 9.71 -9.30 -34.83
CA HIS A 8 8.36 -9.60 -35.35
C HIS A 8 7.23 -9.22 -34.39
N PHE A 9 7.51 -9.10 -33.09
CA PHE A 9 6.51 -8.76 -32.09
C PHE A 9 7.03 -7.67 -31.15
N ARG A 10 6.22 -6.64 -30.93
CA ARG A 10 6.41 -5.64 -29.88
C ARG A 10 5.26 -5.78 -28.89
N VAL A 11 5.60 -5.98 -27.61
CA VAL A 11 4.64 -6.02 -26.52
C VAL A 11 4.77 -4.72 -25.75
N VAL A 12 3.66 -4.00 -25.59
CA VAL A 12 3.56 -2.87 -24.66
C VAL A 12 2.74 -3.35 -23.48
N ALA A 13 3.34 -3.36 -22.30
CA ALA A 13 2.68 -3.75 -21.06
C ALA A 13 2.63 -2.55 -20.11
N SER A 14 1.52 -2.40 -19.39
CA SER A 14 1.29 -1.33 -18.41
C SER A 14 0.98 -1.93 -17.03
N GLY A 15 1.59 -1.39 -15.96
CA GLY A 15 1.46 -1.87 -14.57
C GLY A 15 2.79 -2.09 -13.85
N VAL A 16 3.27 -1.08 -13.12
CA VAL A 16 4.70 -0.93 -12.75
C VAL A 16 5.19 -1.93 -11.69
N ASN A 17 4.48 -2.09 -10.57
CA ASN A 17 5.03 -2.79 -9.40
C ASN A 17 5.06 -4.32 -9.57
N GLY A 18 3.99 -4.90 -10.12
CA GLY A 18 3.92 -6.34 -10.39
C GLY A 18 4.90 -6.80 -11.46
N MET A 19 5.07 -6.02 -12.54
CA MET A 19 6.02 -6.34 -13.60
C MET A 19 7.48 -6.15 -13.18
N ALA A 20 7.81 -5.07 -12.46
CA ALA A 20 9.15 -4.88 -11.93
C ALA A 20 9.56 -6.07 -11.06
N LYS A 21 8.70 -6.50 -10.13
CA LYS A 21 8.94 -7.70 -9.30
C LYS A 21 9.08 -8.98 -10.11
N LEU A 22 8.25 -9.17 -11.14
CA LEU A 22 8.37 -10.34 -12.01
C LEU A 22 9.71 -10.34 -12.75
N ILE A 23 10.14 -9.19 -13.29
CA ILE A 23 11.40 -9.03 -14.02
C ILE A 23 12.62 -9.23 -13.10
N THR A 24 12.54 -8.78 -11.84
CA THR A 24 13.65 -8.93 -10.88
C THR A 24 13.65 -10.27 -10.15
N SER A 25 12.54 -11.03 -10.16
CA SER A 25 12.39 -12.30 -9.42
C SER A 25 13.34 -13.43 -9.84
N GLY A 26 14.07 -13.31 -10.94
CA GLY A 26 14.93 -14.38 -11.47
C GLY A 26 14.18 -15.57 -12.12
N CYS A 27 12.90 -15.78 -11.78
CA CYS A 27 12.12 -16.95 -12.20
C CYS A 27 11.09 -16.66 -13.30
N SER A 28 10.92 -15.41 -13.73
CA SER A 28 9.94 -15.03 -14.75
C SER A 28 10.51 -15.15 -16.17
N PRO A 29 9.72 -15.65 -17.15
CA PRO A 29 10.08 -15.56 -18.56
C PRO A 29 10.32 -14.13 -19.05
N LEU A 30 9.75 -13.11 -18.37
CA LEU A 30 9.97 -11.69 -18.68
C LEU A 30 11.43 -11.27 -18.52
N ASN A 31 12.23 -12.00 -17.76
CA ASN A 31 13.65 -11.73 -17.54
C ASN A 31 14.48 -11.95 -18.80
N ASN A 32 13.96 -12.71 -19.77
CA ASN A 32 14.62 -13.01 -21.03
C ASN A 32 14.32 -11.97 -22.13
N LEU A 33 13.46 -10.98 -21.86
CA LEU A 33 13.07 -9.96 -22.82
C LEU A 33 14.00 -8.75 -22.77
N ARG A 34 14.24 -8.14 -23.94
CA ARG A 34 14.84 -6.80 -24.01
C ARG A 34 13.78 -5.77 -23.67
N ASN A 35 13.73 -5.38 -22.41
CA ASN A 35 12.75 -4.41 -21.93
C ASN A 35 13.18 -2.98 -22.28
N LYS A 36 12.24 -2.18 -22.79
CA LYS A 36 12.39 -0.73 -22.92
C LYS A 36 11.32 -0.09 -22.05
N TYR A 37 11.75 0.54 -20.97
CA TYR A 37 10.84 1.22 -20.05
C TYR A 37 10.46 2.59 -20.61
N LEU A 38 9.23 3.01 -20.33
CA LEU A 38 8.82 4.40 -20.52
C LEU A 38 9.41 5.19 -19.36
N SER A 39 10.36 6.06 -19.67
CA SER A 39 10.94 7.06 -18.77
C SER A 39 10.55 8.45 -19.26
N ILE A 40 10.99 9.50 -18.56
CA ILE A 40 11.02 10.83 -19.15
C ILE A 40 11.76 10.81 -20.49
N LEU A 41 11.30 11.63 -21.44
CA LEU A 41 11.91 11.74 -22.76
C LEU A 41 13.28 12.42 -22.66
N SER A 42 14.15 12.18 -23.64
CA SER A 42 15.27 13.09 -23.88
C SER A 42 14.74 14.44 -24.38
N ILE A 43 15.56 15.50 -24.29
CA ILE A 43 15.23 16.81 -24.86
C ILE A 43 14.93 16.68 -26.36
N SER A 44 15.72 15.90 -27.10
CA SER A 44 15.51 15.68 -28.53
C SER A 44 14.20 14.95 -28.84
N GLN A 45 13.83 13.94 -28.05
CA GLN A 45 12.58 13.19 -28.23
C GLN A 45 11.35 14.04 -27.91
N MET A 46 11.44 14.88 -26.87
CA MET A 46 10.40 15.85 -26.57
C MET A 46 10.22 16.84 -27.73
N HIS A 47 11.33 17.37 -28.26
CA HIS A 47 11.30 18.29 -29.39
C HIS A 47 10.73 17.64 -30.67
N GLU A 48 11.10 16.39 -30.97
CA GLU A 48 10.52 15.62 -32.07
C GLU A 48 9.01 15.44 -31.90
N LEU A 49 8.55 15.12 -30.67
CA LEU A 49 7.14 15.01 -30.35
C LEU A 49 6.39 16.33 -30.54
N VAL A 50 7.00 17.46 -30.17
CA VAL A 50 6.45 18.80 -30.42
C VAL A 50 6.28 19.04 -31.91
N LEU A 51 7.30 18.77 -32.73
CA LEU A 51 7.27 18.99 -34.17
C LEU A 51 6.22 18.14 -34.89
N HIS A 52 5.87 16.97 -34.34
CA HIS A 52 4.78 16.14 -34.88
C HIS A 52 3.40 16.80 -34.74
N GLY A 53 3.14 17.51 -33.64
CA GLY A 53 1.89 18.24 -33.43
C GLY A 53 1.91 19.66 -34.01
N PHE A 54 3.09 20.29 -34.00
CA PHE A 54 3.32 21.68 -34.38
C PHE A 54 4.52 21.76 -35.32
N GLN A 55 4.30 21.63 -36.63
CA GLN A 55 5.38 21.56 -37.63
C GLN A 55 6.31 22.78 -37.65
N GLN A 56 5.81 23.94 -37.21
CA GLN A 56 6.60 25.18 -37.09
C GLN A 56 7.28 25.33 -35.72
N GLY A 57 7.17 24.32 -34.86
CA GLY A 57 7.58 24.38 -33.45
C GLY A 57 6.62 25.17 -32.59
N LEU A 58 7.03 25.37 -31.33
CA LEU A 58 6.37 26.29 -30.40
C LEU A 58 7.18 27.59 -30.33
N ASP A 59 6.56 28.62 -29.77
CA ASP A 59 7.33 29.77 -29.30
C ASP A 59 8.40 29.31 -28.27
N PRO A 60 9.63 29.85 -28.29
CA PRO A 60 10.69 29.42 -27.38
C PRO A 60 10.33 29.51 -25.88
N ASP A 61 9.58 30.53 -25.48
CA ASP A 61 9.15 30.68 -24.09
C ASP A 61 8.06 29.68 -23.72
N ALA A 62 7.24 29.26 -24.70
CA ALA A 62 6.27 28.18 -24.54
C ALA A 62 6.97 26.83 -24.42
N GLU A 63 7.94 26.52 -25.29
CA GLU A 63 8.69 25.26 -25.23
C GLU A 63 9.51 25.15 -23.94
N SER A 64 10.15 26.24 -23.50
CA SER A 64 10.82 26.32 -22.21
C SER A 64 9.86 26.06 -21.05
N LEU A 65 8.67 26.64 -21.09
CA LEU A 65 7.65 26.40 -20.07
C LEU A 65 7.11 24.97 -20.11
N LEU A 66 6.92 24.38 -21.29
CA LEU A 66 6.53 22.98 -21.46
C LEU A 66 7.55 22.05 -20.79
N LEU A 67 8.84 22.30 -21.03
CA LEU A 67 9.94 21.56 -20.38
C LEU A 67 9.90 21.70 -18.86
N GLN A 68 9.77 22.93 -18.35
CA GLN A 68 9.71 23.21 -16.92
C GLN A 68 8.51 22.52 -16.24
N LEU A 69 7.34 22.57 -16.87
CA LEU A 69 6.10 22.03 -16.33
C LEU A 69 6.11 20.50 -16.32
N THR A 70 6.45 19.90 -17.45
CA THR A 70 6.28 18.46 -17.68
C THR A 70 7.50 17.64 -17.32
N GLY A 71 8.69 18.26 -17.28
CA GLY A 71 9.92 17.53 -17.05
C GLY A 71 10.27 16.51 -18.13
N ARG A 72 9.70 16.65 -19.34
CA ARG A 72 9.74 15.67 -20.43
C ARG A 72 8.93 14.40 -20.14
N HIS A 73 8.03 14.41 -19.16
CA HIS A 73 7.13 13.29 -18.92
C HIS A 73 6.22 13.07 -20.15
N PRO A 74 6.25 11.90 -20.82
CA PRO A 74 5.54 11.69 -22.10
C PRO A 74 4.05 12.03 -22.05
N TYR A 75 3.34 11.53 -21.03
CA TYR A 75 1.91 11.78 -20.84
C TYR A 75 1.57 13.26 -20.66
N LEU A 76 2.33 13.98 -19.83
CA LEU A 76 2.10 15.40 -19.58
C LEU A 76 2.43 16.25 -20.80
N VAL A 77 3.54 15.93 -21.50
CA VAL A 77 3.89 16.60 -22.76
C VAL A 77 2.75 16.43 -23.77
N GLN A 78 2.29 15.21 -24.00
CA GLN A 78 1.19 14.94 -24.93
C GLN A 78 -0.10 15.66 -24.54
N GLY A 79 -0.48 15.60 -23.25
CA GLY A 79 -1.69 16.25 -22.76
C GLY A 79 -1.65 17.78 -22.93
N LEU A 80 -0.50 18.42 -22.68
CA LEU A 80 -0.38 19.87 -22.90
C LEU A 80 -0.37 20.23 -24.39
N LEU A 81 0.26 19.41 -25.24
CA LEU A 81 0.24 19.61 -26.69
C LEU A 81 -1.18 19.46 -27.27
N GLU A 82 -1.97 18.50 -26.77
CA GLU A 82 -3.38 18.34 -27.13
C GLU A 82 -4.19 19.61 -26.77
N LYS A 83 -4.04 20.11 -25.54
CA LYS A 83 -4.72 21.35 -25.10
C LYS A 83 -4.34 22.57 -25.94
N LEU A 84 -3.06 22.69 -26.32
CA LEU A 84 -2.61 23.76 -27.20
C LEU A 84 -3.17 23.63 -28.61
N TYR A 85 -3.27 22.40 -29.12
CA TYR A 85 -3.82 22.12 -30.44
C TYR A 85 -5.30 22.52 -30.49
N ASP A 86 -6.08 22.13 -29.48
CA ASP A 86 -7.49 22.48 -29.35
C ASP A 86 -7.73 23.98 -29.20
N ALA A 87 -6.84 24.69 -28.50
CA ALA A 87 -6.92 26.14 -28.34
C ALA A 87 -6.65 26.91 -29.65
N GLY A 88 -5.93 26.29 -30.60
CA GLY A 88 -5.58 26.86 -31.90
C GLY A 88 -4.69 28.11 -31.84
N GLY A 89 -4.33 28.64 -33.01
CA GLY A 89 -3.48 29.84 -33.16
C GLY A 89 -2.01 29.62 -32.75
N VAL A 90 -1.26 30.70 -32.56
CA VAL A 90 0.17 30.63 -32.18
C VAL A 90 0.29 30.09 -30.75
N PRO A 91 1.07 29.02 -30.50
CA PRO A 91 1.25 28.44 -29.18
C PRO A 91 2.34 29.19 -28.38
N ASP A 92 1.92 30.27 -27.74
CA ASP A 92 2.77 31.11 -26.90
C ASP A 92 2.77 30.67 -25.42
N ARG A 93 3.58 31.35 -24.61
CA ARG A 93 3.69 31.09 -23.16
C ARG A 93 2.34 31.21 -22.43
N ALA A 94 1.48 32.16 -22.80
CA ALA A 94 0.21 32.40 -22.12
C ALA A 94 -0.79 31.26 -22.38
N LYS A 95 -0.83 30.76 -23.61
CA LYS A 95 -1.62 29.57 -23.94
C LYS A 95 -1.08 28.32 -23.27
N MET A 96 0.24 28.17 -23.16
CA MET A 96 0.85 27.07 -22.41
C MET A 96 0.42 27.07 -20.93
N GLN A 97 0.37 28.25 -20.29
CA GLN A 97 -0.14 28.37 -18.92
C GLN A 97 -1.62 27.99 -18.81
N THR A 98 -2.43 28.44 -19.76
CA THR A 98 -3.87 28.12 -19.81
C THR A 98 -4.08 26.61 -20.00
N ALA A 99 -3.38 26.01 -20.96
CA ALA A 99 -3.38 24.58 -21.23
C ALA A 99 -3.00 23.76 -19.99
N ALA A 100 -1.97 24.18 -19.25
CA ALA A 100 -1.56 23.51 -18.01
C ALA A 100 -2.63 23.59 -16.92
N GLY A 101 -3.28 24.75 -16.77
CA GLY A 101 -4.40 24.92 -15.84
C GLY A 101 -5.61 24.07 -16.21
N ASP A 102 -5.94 23.98 -17.50
CA ASP A 102 -7.04 23.17 -18.02
C ASP A 102 -6.77 21.68 -17.80
N PHE A 103 -5.57 21.23 -18.15
CA PHE A 103 -5.13 19.85 -17.93
C PHE A 103 -5.29 19.45 -16.45
N LEU A 104 -4.79 20.26 -15.51
CA LEU A 104 -4.89 19.95 -14.07
C LEU A 104 -6.32 19.93 -13.53
N ARG A 105 -7.25 20.67 -14.14
CA ARG A 105 -8.67 20.67 -13.74
C ARG A 105 -9.40 19.43 -14.24
N GLU A 106 -9.07 18.97 -15.44
CA GLU A 106 -9.75 17.86 -16.09
C GLU A 106 -9.18 16.49 -15.69
N HIS A 107 -7.90 16.44 -15.33
CA HIS A 107 -7.18 15.20 -15.02
C HIS A 107 -6.97 15.01 -13.52
N ARG A 108 -7.41 13.86 -13.00
CA ARG A 108 -7.14 13.42 -11.62
C ARG A 108 -6.06 12.34 -11.52
N ASP A 109 -5.25 12.20 -12.57
CA ASP A 109 -4.25 11.15 -12.70
C ASP A 109 -3.17 11.21 -11.61
N PHE A 110 -2.84 12.41 -11.11
CA PHE A 110 -1.82 12.60 -10.08
C PHE A 110 -2.18 11.94 -8.73
N THR A 111 -3.47 11.94 -8.34
CA THR A 111 -3.92 11.20 -7.16
C THR A 111 -3.65 9.71 -7.34
N ARG A 112 -3.98 9.17 -8.52
CA ARG A 112 -3.76 7.75 -8.83
C ARG A 112 -2.28 7.41 -8.88
N TRP A 113 -1.42 8.29 -9.39
CA TRP A 113 0.03 8.09 -9.38
C TRP A 113 0.54 8.02 -7.94
N LEU A 114 0.07 8.94 -7.09
CA LEU A 114 0.43 8.99 -5.68
C LEU A 114 -0.01 7.72 -4.93
N GLU A 115 -1.20 7.19 -5.21
CA GLU A 115 -1.70 5.92 -4.63
C GLU A 115 -0.88 4.69 -5.01
N MET A 116 -0.10 4.75 -6.10
CA MET A 116 0.81 3.66 -6.50
C MET A 116 2.15 3.70 -5.78
N PHE A 117 2.48 4.80 -5.10
CA PHE A 117 3.72 4.96 -4.35
C PHE A 117 3.60 4.31 -2.96
N GLY A 118 4.69 3.68 -2.51
CA GLY A 118 4.82 3.19 -1.15
C GLY A 118 5.40 4.27 -0.23
N SER A 119 5.59 3.91 1.04
CA SER A 119 6.10 4.82 2.06
C SER A 119 7.51 5.34 1.74
N THR A 120 8.38 4.49 1.17
CA THR A 120 9.75 4.90 0.79
C THR A 120 9.71 5.88 -0.39
N GLU A 121 8.91 5.61 -1.43
CA GLU A 121 8.75 6.50 -2.59
C GLU A 121 8.22 7.87 -2.16
N HIS A 122 7.23 7.93 -1.27
CA HIS A 122 6.74 9.18 -0.70
C HIS A 122 7.83 9.94 0.06
N GLY A 123 8.59 9.25 0.92
CA GLY A 123 9.68 9.88 1.67
C GLY A 123 10.75 10.46 0.74
N VAL A 124 11.14 9.72 -0.30
CA VAL A 124 12.12 10.18 -1.28
C VAL A 124 11.60 11.38 -2.06
N TYR A 125 10.38 11.29 -2.59
CA TYR A 125 9.79 12.38 -3.37
C TYR A 125 9.60 13.65 -2.52
N GLN A 126 9.19 13.49 -1.25
CA GLN A 126 9.07 14.59 -0.31
C GLN A 126 10.42 15.30 -0.09
N LEU A 127 11.49 14.57 0.19
CA LEU A 127 12.83 15.14 0.39
C LEU A 127 13.30 15.91 -0.85
N LEU A 128 13.15 15.32 -2.04
CA LEU A 128 13.50 15.97 -3.31
C LEU A 128 12.66 17.23 -3.54
N SER A 129 11.35 17.17 -3.28
CA SER A 129 10.44 18.30 -3.51
C SER A 129 10.72 19.53 -2.63
N GLN A 130 11.44 19.34 -1.51
CA GLN A 130 11.78 20.39 -0.56
C GLN A 130 13.06 21.15 -0.93
N THR A 131 13.87 20.65 -1.86
CA THR A 131 15.08 21.35 -2.30
C THR A 131 14.77 22.36 -3.40
N THR A 132 15.57 23.42 -3.46
CA THR A 132 15.36 24.54 -4.39
C THR A 132 15.43 24.10 -5.86
N ASP A 133 16.37 23.20 -6.19
CA ASP A 133 16.55 22.65 -7.55
C ASP A 133 15.91 21.27 -7.74
N GLY A 134 15.18 20.79 -6.73
CA GLY A 134 14.57 19.47 -6.72
C GLY A 134 15.56 18.31 -6.71
N ARG A 135 16.85 18.56 -6.44
CA ARG A 135 17.94 17.57 -6.53
C ARG A 135 18.53 17.25 -5.16
N LEU A 136 18.91 16.00 -4.95
CA LEU A 136 19.67 15.55 -3.77
C LEU A 136 20.65 14.44 -4.15
N HIS A 137 21.74 14.32 -3.40
CA HIS A 137 22.61 13.15 -3.54
C HIS A 137 21.92 11.93 -2.90
N VAL A 138 22.06 10.74 -3.51
CA VAL A 138 21.56 9.47 -2.94
C VAL A 138 22.00 9.25 -1.48
N ARG A 139 23.21 9.69 -1.10
CA ARG A 139 23.67 9.62 0.30
C ARG A 139 22.76 10.42 1.23
N ASP A 140 22.38 11.63 0.82
CA ASP A 140 21.60 12.56 1.64
C ASP A 140 20.15 12.10 1.71
N LEU A 141 19.62 11.52 0.63
CA LEU A 141 18.33 10.83 0.65
C LEU A 141 18.33 9.68 1.66
N ARG A 142 19.39 8.86 1.68
CA ARG A 142 19.51 7.73 2.60
C ARG A 142 19.56 8.17 4.06
N PHE A 143 20.20 9.30 4.35
CA PHE A 143 20.24 9.88 5.71
C PHE A 143 18.95 10.62 6.09
N GLY A 144 18.27 11.23 5.13
CA GLY A 144 17.04 11.99 5.35
C GLY A 144 15.79 11.13 5.51
N LEU A 145 15.83 9.88 5.05
CA LEU A 145 14.73 8.92 5.21
C LEU A 145 14.69 8.32 6.62
N ASP A 146 13.49 7.86 7.01
CA ASP A 146 13.34 6.99 8.17
C ASP A 146 14.25 5.74 8.02
N PRO A 147 15.02 5.35 9.07
CA PRO A 147 15.93 4.21 9.00
C PRO A 147 15.28 2.88 8.57
N SER A 148 13.98 2.70 8.85
CA SER A 148 13.22 1.51 8.42
C SER A 148 12.92 1.49 6.91
N LEU A 149 12.91 2.66 6.26
CA LEU A 149 12.61 2.82 4.83
C LEU A 149 13.87 2.88 3.97
N ALA A 150 15.00 3.32 4.54
CA ALA A 150 16.29 3.46 3.87
C ALA A 150 16.80 2.19 3.13
N PRO A 151 16.53 0.94 3.57
CA PRO A 151 16.90 -0.26 2.81
C PRO A 151 16.25 -0.35 1.43
N ASN A 152 15.08 0.27 1.23
CA ASN A 152 14.32 0.20 -0.02
C ASN A 152 14.55 1.41 -0.95
N LEU A 153 15.55 2.26 -0.67
CA LEU A 153 15.78 3.51 -1.41
C LEU A 153 15.98 3.28 -2.91
N ASP A 154 16.79 2.28 -3.29
CA ASP A 154 17.15 2.05 -4.68
C ASP A 154 15.95 1.55 -5.51
N ASP A 155 15.11 0.71 -4.90
CA ASP A 155 13.82 0.29 -5.48
C ASP A 155 12.86 1.49 -5.62
N ALA A 156 12.81 2.36 -4.61
CA ALA A 156 11.95 3.54 -4.63
C ALA A 156 12.36 4.55 -5.72
N LEU A 157 13.65 4.80 -5.88
CA LEU A 157 14.17 5.64 -6.98
C LEU A 157 13.81 5.06 -8.34
N THR A 158 13.94 3.74 -8.50
CA THR A 158 13.56 3.03 -9.71
C THR A 158 12.06 3.19 -10.00
N VAL A 159 11.19 3.02 -8.99
CA VAL A 159 9.74 3.21 -9.14
C VAL A 159 9.39 4.64 -9.53
N LEU A 160 9.98 5.64 -8.86
CA LEU A 160 9.72 7.05 -9.17
C LEU A 160 10.20 7.43 -10.58
N SER A 161 11.36 6.92 -11.01
CA SER A 161 11.88 7.11 -12.37
C SER A 161 10.96 6.47 -13.42
N TYR A 162 10.44 5.28 -13.16
CA TYR A 162 9.46 4.63 -14.04
C TYR A 162 8.14 5.39 -14.17
N HIS A 163 7.72 6.10 -13.13
CA HIS A 163 6.56 6.98 -13.22
C HIS A 163 6.91 8.33 -13.86
N GLY A 164 8.17 8.56 -14.23
CA GLY A 164 8.64 9.78 -14.88
C GLY A 164 8.55 11.03 -13.99
N VAL A 165 8.40 10.87 -12.68
CA VAL A 165 8.26 11.99 -11.74
C VAL A 165 9.60 12.50 -11.22
N ILE A 166 10.67 11.71 -11.40
CA ILE A 166 12.05 12.11 -11.21
C ILE A 166 12.88 11.86 -12.47
N ASP A 167 13.96 12.62 -12.61
CA ASP A 167 15.04 12.41 -13.56
C ASP A 167 16.23 11.79 -12.82
N ASP A 168 16.65 10.62 -13.28
CA ASP A 168 17.77 9.83 -12.77
C ASP A 168 18.93 9.74 -13.77
N SER A 169 19.00 10.65 -14.75
CA SER A 169 20.11 10.72 -15.71
C SER A 169 21.48 10.88 -15.04
N ASP A 170 21.50 11.46 -13.84
CA ASP A 170 22.63 11.40 -12.89
C ASP A 170 22.23 10.45 -11.74
N PRO A 171 22.71 9.18 -11.73
CA PRO A 171 22.31 8.18 -10.75
C PRO A 171 22.66 8.54 -9.31
N ASP A 172 23.71 9.35 -9.11
CA ASP A 172 24.14 9.77 -7.78
C ASP A 172 23.33 10.97 -7.27
N ARG A 173 22.69 11.71 -8.18
CA ARG A 173 21.97 12.96 -7.90
C ARG A 173 20.61 13.03 -8.61
N PRO A 174 19.65 12.16 -8.26
CA PRO A 174 18.31 12.22 -8.80
C PRO A 174 17.67 13.59 -8.52
N CYS A 175 16.82 14.05 -9.43
CA CYS A 175 16.06 15.27 -9.24
C CYS A 175 14.60 15.15 -9.68
N ILE A 176 13.74 16.03 -9.18
CA ILE A 176 12.37 16.18 -9.66
C ILE A 176 12.36 16.43 -11.17
N ALA A 177 11.55 15.68 -11.91
CA ALA A 177 11.49 15.81 -13.36
C ALA A 177 10.86 17.14 -13.80
N GLY A 178 9.66 17.46 -13.29
CA GLY A 178 8.87 18.60 -13.73
C GLY A 178 8.07 19.27 -12.62
N ALA A 179 7.73 20.53 -12.83
CA ALA A 179 7.05 21.37 -11.84
C ALA A 179 5.58 20.99 -11.61
N MET A 180 4.85 20.50 -12.63
CA MET A 180 3.41 20.24 -12.49
C MET A 180 3.08 19.25 -11.38
N PHE A 181 3.71 18.07 -11.39
CA PHE A 181 3.46 17.06 -10.38
C PHE A 181 4.01 17.50 -9.01
N ARG A 182 5.17 18.17 -8.97
CA ARG A 182 5.75 18.71 -7.74
C ARG A 182 4.83 19.73 -7.06
N ASP A 183 4.33 20.70 -7.83
CA ASP A 183 3.50 21.79 -7.30
C ASP A 183 2.15 21.23 -6.86
N TRP A 184 1.59 20.27 -7.62
CA TRP A 184 0.41 19.53 -7.20
C TRP A 184 0.66 18.71 -5.91
N TYR A 185 1.81 18.03 -5.80
CA TYR A 185 2.20 17.24 -4.62
C TYR A 185 2.35 18.11 -3.38
N HIS A 186 2.92 19.31 -3.51
CA HIS A 186 2.98 20.26 -2.39
C HIS A 186 1.60 20.70 -1.92
N ALA A 187 0.67 20.93 -2.85
CA ALA A 187 -0.68 21.34 -2.53
C ALA A 187 -1.56 20.21 -1.95
N HIS A 188 -1.33 18.96 -2.36
CA HIS A 188 -2.24 17.82 -2.07
C HIS A 188 -1.56 16.60 -1.44
N GLY A 189 -0.35 16.27 -1.89
CA GLY A 189 0.37 15.04 -1.55
C GLY A 189 0.73 14.92 -0.07
N SER A 190 1.24 15.97 0.56
CA SER A 190 1.64 15.93 1.98
C SER A 190 0.49 15.59 2.93
N ARG A 191 -0.74 16.05 2.64
CA ARG A 191 -1.94 15.71 3.43
C ARG A 191 -2.33 14.25 3.25
N GLN A 192 -2.21 13.73 2.03
CA GLN A 192 -2.61 12.37 1.68
C GLN A 192 -1.60 11.32 2.20
N VAL A 193 -0.30 11.65 2.22
CA VAL A 193 0.76 10.82 2.82
C VAL A 193 0.63 10.75 4.34
N ILE A 194 0.30 11.87 5.02
CA ILE A 194 0.03 11.84 6.46
C ILE A 194 -1.21 10.99 6.77
N GLN A 195 -2.25 11.05 5.93
CA GLN A 195 -3.45 10.23 6.10
C GLN A 195 -3.22 8.73 5.83
N SER A 196 -2.47 8.38 4.77
CA SER A 196 -2.18 6.98 4.42
C SER A 196 -1.15 6.34 5.37
N ALA A 197 -0.12 7.10 5.79
CA ALA A 197 0.83 6.67 6.80
C ALA A 197 0.15 6.54 8.18
N ALA A 198 -0.72 7.48 8.57
CA ALA A 198 -1.51 7.36 9.79
C ALA A 198 -2.42 6.11 9.75
N GLN A 199 -3.07 5.82 8.62
CA GLN A 199 -3.87 4.59 8.44
C GLN A 199 -3.02 3.31 8.50
N GLN A 200 -1.79 3.32 7.97
CA GLN A 200 -0.86 2.20 8.08
C GLN A 200 -0.21 2.06 9.48
N LEU A 201 -0.14 3.14 10.26
CA LEU A 201 0.44 3.19 11.60
C LEU A 201 -0.56 2.85 12.72
N VAL A 202 -1.87 2.79 12.45
CA VAL A 202 -2.83 2.30 13.46
C VAL A 202 -2.71 0.78 13.56
N ALA A 203 -2.22 0.31 14.70
CA ALA A 203 -2.19 -1.11 15.01
C ALA A 203 -3.59 -1.72 14.89
N VAL A 204 -3.69 -2.92 14.32
CA VAL A 204 -4.96 -3.63 14.25
C VAL A 204 -5.35 -4.03 15.67
N ARG A 205 -6.43 -3.43 16.20
CA ARG A 205 -7.00 -3.80 17.49
C ARG A 205 -7.62 -5.19 17.42
N LEU A 206 -7.01 -6.12 18.15
CA LEU A 206 -7.34 -7.54 18.21
C LEU A 206 -8.02 -7.85 19.55
N PHE A 207 -9.28 -8.22 19.50
CA PHE A 207 -10.03 -8.71 20.66
C PHE A 207 -9.99 -10.23 20.71
N ILE A 208 -9.71 -10.82 21.88
CA ILE A 208 -9.75 -12.27 22.09
C ILE A 208 -10.89 -12.62 23.03
N SER A 209 -11.94 -13.24 22.49
CA SER A 209 -13.04 -13.83 23.25
C SER A 209 -12.73 -15.30 23.54
N TYR A 210 -12.85 -15.71 24.80
CA TYR A 210 -12.54 -17.06 25.25
C TYR A 210 -13.27 -17.38 26.57
N SER A 211 -13.40 -18.66 26.90
CA SER A 211 -13.91 -19.07 28.22
C SER A 211 -12.82 -18.97 29.27
N HIS A 212 -13.12 -18.43 30.46
CA HIS A 212 -12.14 -18.36 31.56
C HIS A 212 -11.56 -19.72 31.95
N LYS A 213 -12.30 -20.81 31.70
CA LYS A 213 -11.85 -22.18 31.93
C LYS A 213 -10.74 -22.63 30.98
N ASP A 214 -10.53 -21.91 29.87
CA ASP A 214 -9.47 -22.15 28.89
C ASP A 214 -8.38 -21.06 28.92
N ASP A 215 -8.23 -20.33 30.03
CA ASP A 215 -7.20 -19.27 30.16
C ASP A 215 -5.78 -19.79 29.96
N GLU A 216 -5.51 -21.05 30.28
CA GLU A 216 -4.21 -21.68 30.00
C GLU A 216 -3.89 -21.68 28.51
N LEU A 217 -4.85 -22.04 27.65
CA LEU A 217 -4.66 -22.05 26.19
C LEU A 217 -4.48 -20.63 25.63
N ARG A 218 -5.19 -19.64 26.18
CA ARG A 218 -4.96 -18.23 25.82
C ARG A 218 -3.55 -17.77 26.21
N ARG A 219 -3.07 -18.16 27.39
CA ARG A 219 -1.70 -17.84 27.85
C ARG A 219 -0.63 -18.52 27.00
N GLU A 220 -0.85 -19.76 26.59
CA GLU A 220 0.02 -20.44 25.63
C GLU A 220 0.07 -19.70 24.28
N PHE A 221 -1.08 -19.21 23.81
CA PHE A 221 -1.19 -18.54 22.52
C PHE A 221 -0.58 -17.13 22.48
N GLU A 222 -0.75 -16.32 23.54
CA GLU A 222 -0.36 -14.90 23.52
C GLU A 222 1.13 -14.63 23.15
N PRO A 223 2.12 -15.42 23.59
CA PRO A 223 3.51 -15.32 23.16
C PRO A 223 3.73 -15.48 21.65
N HIS A 224 2.92 -16.29 20.95
CA HIS A 224 3.03 -16.48 19.51
C HIS A 224 2.64 -15.22 18.72
N LEU A 225 1.90 -14.29 19.35
CA LEU A 225 1.57 -12.98 18.80
C LEU A 225 2.67 -11.92 19.03
N ALA A 226 3.71 -12.22 19.81
CA ALA A 226 4.78 -11.28 20.14
C ALA A 226 5.47 -10.64 18.91
N PRO A 227 5.76 -11.36 17.81
CA PRO A 227 6.34 -10.73 16.62
C PRO A 227 5.45 -9.64 16.02
N LEU A 228 4.13 -9.87 15.96
CA LEU A 228 3.17 -8.89 15.43
C LEU A 228 3.01 -7.69 16.36
N LYS A 229 3.01 -7.91 17.68
CA LYS A 229 2.99 -6.84 18.69
C LYS A 229 4.26 -5.97 18.61
N ARG A 230 5.45 -6.58 18.53
CA ARG A 230 6.74 -5.86 18.44
C ARG A 230 6.87 -5.06 17.14
N GLN A 231 6.27 -5.54 16.06
CA GLN A 231 6.19 -4.82 14.79
C GLN A 231 5.17 -3.68 14.81
N GLY A 232 4.41 -3.49 15.90
CA GLY A 232 3.33 -2.50 15.99
C GLY A 232 2.13 -2.84 15.11
N PHE A 233 2.02 -4.07 14.60
CA PHE A 233 0.98 -4.44 13.64
C PHE A 233 -0.35 -4.72 14.32
N ILE A 234 -0.32 -5.14 15.59
CA ILE A 234 -1.51 -5.44 16.38
C ILE A 234 -1.41 -4.87 17.79
N GLU A 235 -2.56 -4.50 18.33
CA GLU A 235 -2.77 -4.24 19.75
C GLU A 235 -3.77 -5.28 20.27
N VAL A 236 -3.38 -6.06 21.28
CA VAL A 236 -4.19 -7.20 21.74
C VAL A 236 -4.93 -6.84 23.01
N TRP A 237 -6.22 -7.14 23.07
CA TRP A 237 -7.06 -6.98 24.25
C TRP A 237 -7.82 -8.27 24.59
N HIS A 238 -8.01 -8.52 25.88
CA HIS A 238 -8.85 -9.58 26.46
C HIS A 238 -9.29 -9.15 27.87
N ASP A 239 -10.34 -9.75 28.39
CA ASP A 239 -10.99 -9.38 29.67
C ASP A 239 -10.06 -9.37 30.91
N ARG A 240 -9.02 -10.21 30.96
CA ARG A 240 -8.00 -10.17 32.05
C ARG A 240 -7.18 -8.87 32.09
N ARG A 241 -7.36 -7.95 31.12
CA ARG A 241 -6.75 -6.61 31.11
C ARG A 241 -7.61 -5.55 31.79
N ILE A 242 -8.81 -5.91 32.24
CA ILE A 242 -9.69 -5.01 32.98
C ILE A 242 -9.07 -4.71 34.34
N SER A 243 -8.95 -3.43 34.67
CA SER A 243 -8.34 -2.98 35.93
C SER A 243 -9.29 -3.15 37.10
N ALA A 244 -8.74 -3.37 38.30
CA ALA A 244 -9.55 -3.47 39.51
C ALA A 244 -10.38 -2.18 39.71
N GLY A 245 -11.70 -2.32 39.85
CA GLY A 245 -12.65 -1.21 39.99
C GLY A 245 -13.28 -0.71 38.69
N GLN A 246 -12.87 -1.22 37.53
CA GLN A 246 -13.52 -0.91 36.25
C GLN A 246 -14.80 -1.76 36.06
N ALA A 247 -15.86 -1.17 35.52
CA ALA A 247 -17.06 -1.89 35.13
C ALA A 247 -16.71 -2.91 34.03
N TRP A 248 -16.80 -4.20 34.37
CA TRP A 248 -16.34 -5.28 33.52
C TRP A 248 -17.09 -5.33 32.17
N GLU A 249 -18.42 -5.21 32.20
CA GLU A 249 -19.25 -5.26 30.99
C GLU A 249 -18.95 -4.10 30.02
N GLU A 250 -18.85 -2.87 30.52
CA GLU A 250 -18.55 -1.69 29.71
C GLU A 250 -17.18 -1.80 29.04
N ALA A 251 -16.17 -2.26 29.79
CA ALA A 251 -14.83 -2.44 29.26
C ALA A 251 -14.78 -3.49 28.14
N VAL A 252 -15.55 -4.58 28.28
CA VAL A 252 -15.65 -5.60 27.24
C VAL A 252 -16.36 -5.04 26.00
N ASP A 253 -17.51 -4.39 26.17
CA ASP A 253 -18.28 -3.83 25.06
C ASP A 253 -17.48 -2.76 24.30
N ASP A 254 -16.80 -1.84 25.00
CA ASP A 254 -15.97 -0.80 24.39
C ASP A 254 -14.84 -1.39 23.54
N ASN A 255 -14.15 -2.40 24.07
CA ASN A 255 -13.04 -3.03 23.35
C ASN A 255 -13.54 -3.92 22.21
N LEU A 256 -14.71 -4.55 22.39
CA LEU A 256 -15.38 -5.29 21.33
C LEU A 256 -15.78 -4.36 20.19
N GLU A 257 -16.34 -3.18 20.46
CA GLU A 257 -16.71 -2.17 19.46
C GLU A 257 -15.51 -1.53 18.77
N ALA A 258 -14.40 -1.36 19.49
CA ALA A 258 -13.17 -0.79 18.96
C ALA A 258 -12.35 -1.77 18.09
N ALA A 259 -12.58 -3.07 18.23
CA ALA A 259 -11.78 -4.10 17.59
C ALA A 259 -11.93 -4.10 16.07
N HIS A 260 -10.82 -4.19 15.34
CA HIS A 260 -10.79 -4.42 13.89
C HIS A 260 -10.82 -5.92 13.58
N MET A 261 -10.30 -6.74 14.49
CA MET A 261 -10.26 -8.20 14.39
C MET A 261 -10.69 -8.82 15.72
N ILE A 262 -11.49 -9.88 15.66
CA ILE A 262 -12.05 -10.57 16.83
C ILE A 262 -11.73 -12.07 16.69
N LEU A 263 -10.99 -12.62 17.64
CA LEU A 263 -10.74 -14.06 17.74
C LEU A 263 -11.73 -14.69 18.70
N LEU A 264 -12.34 -15.80 18.29
CA LEU A 264 -13.17 -16.63 19.15
C LEU A 264 -12.38 -17.92 19.46
N LEU A 265 -11.90 -18.10 20.68
CA LEU A 265 -11.21 -19.34 21.08
C LEU A 265 -12.27 -20.41 21.38
N ILE A 266 -12.59 -21.22 20.37
CA ILE A 266 -13.68 -22.19 20.40
C ILE A 266 -13.27 -23.46 21.16
N SER A 267 -14.05 -23.77 22.18
CA SER A 267 -13.93 -24.94 23.05
C SER A 267 -15.32 -25.40 23.51
N PRO A 268 -15.45 -26.60 24.10
CA PRO A 268 -16.71 -27.00 24.74
C PRO A 268 -17.20 -26.00 25.79
N GLU A 269 -16.27 -25.38 26.54
CA GLU A 269 -16.60 -24.41 27.59
C GLU A 269 -16.96 -23.03 27.04
N PHE A 270 -16.46 -22.68 25.86
CA PHE A 270 -16.87 -21.47 25.15
C PHE A 270 -18.30 -21.61 24.60
N VAL A 271 -18.62 -22.76 24.00
CA VAL A 271 -19.95 -23.03 23.44
C VAL A 271 -21.01 -23.20 24.54
N ALA A 272 -20.65 -23.77 25.69
CA ALA A 272 -21.57 -23.97 26.81
C ALA A 272 -21.84 -22.69 27.65
N SER A 273 -21.05 -21.62 27.49
CA SER A 273 -21.18 -20.39 28.27
C SER A 273 -22.27 -19.48 27.69
N GLU A 274 -23.41 -19.32 28.40
CA GLU A 274 -24.52 -18.46 27.96
C GLU A 274 -24.10 -17.00 27.69
N TYR A 275 -23.13 -16.48 28.44
CA TYR A 275 -22.69 -15.08 28.32
C TYR A 275 -21.78 -14.85 27.10
N CYS A 276 -20.78 -15.73 26.87
CA CYS A 276 -19.92 -15.65 25.68
C CYS A 276 -20.70 -15.92 24.39
N TYR A 277 -21.72 -16.79 24.47
CA TYR A 277 -22.50 -17.24 23.33
C TYR A 277 -23.58 -16.23 22.90
N ALA A 278 -24.22 -15.51 23.83
CA ALA A 278 -25.42 -14.73 23.50
C ALA A 278 -25.14 -13.26 23.10
N ARG A 279 -24.32 -12.49 23.84
CA ARG A 279 -24.18 -11.03 23.58
C ARG A 279 -22.95 -10.69 22.75
N GLU A 280 -21.76 -11.06 23.24
CA GLU A 280 -20.49 -10.72 22.59
C GLU A 280 -20.32 -11.39 21.22
N MET A 281 -20.61 -12.68 21.13
CA MET A 281 -20.52 -13.43 19.87
C MET A 281 -21.49 -12.88 18.84
N GLN A 282 -22.74 -12.63 19.23
CA GLN A 282 -23.76 -12.13 18.30
C GLN A 282 -23.37 -10.74 17.80
N ARG A 283 -22.89 -9.87 18.70
CA ARG A 283 -22.39 -8.55 18.34
C ARG A 283 -21.14 -8.62 17.45
N ALA A 284 -20.19 -9.50 17.76
CA ALA A 284 -19.00 -9.73 16.93
C ALA A 284 -19.38 -10.16 15.50
N LEU A 285 -20.37 -11.04 15.37
CA LEU A 285 -20.87 -11.50 14.08
C LEU A 285 -21.65 -10.42 13.33
N ASP A 286 -22.42 -9.58 14.01
CA ASP A 286 -23.06 -8.42 13.39
C ASP A 286 -22.03 -7.46 12.81
N ARG A 287 -20.99 -7.12 13.59
CA ARG A 287 -19.87 -6.29 13.12
C ARG A 287 -19.13 -6.97 11.96
N HIS A 288 -19.02 -8.29 11.96
CA HIS A 288 -18.46 -9.06 10.86
C HIS A 288 -19.28 -8.95 9.57
N ASN A 289 -20.58 -9.19 9.68
CA ASN A 289 -21.52 -9.14 8.56
C ASN A 289 -21.60 -7.73 7.96
N GLN A 290 -21.47 -6.69 8.81
CA GLN A 290 -21.41 -5.29 8.41
C GLN A 290 -20.03 -4.85 7.89
N LYS A 291 -19.05 -5.76 7.83
CA LYS A 291 -17.65 -5.50 7.42
C LYS A 291 -16.92 -4.46 8.29
N GLN A 292 -17.37 -4.25 9.52
CA GLN A 292 -16.75 -3.35 10.50
C GLN A 292 -15.62 -4.03 11.28
N ALA A 293 -15.68 -5.35 11.43
CA ALA A 293 -14.63 -6.16 12.02
C ALA A 293 -14.47 -7.50 11.29
N ARG A 294 -13.33 -8.18 11.48
CA ARG A 294 -13.14 -9.56 11.00
C ARG A 294 -13.19 -10.53 12.18
N VAL A 295 -14.19 -11.41 12.19
CA VAL A 295 -14.25 -12.53 13.14
C VAL A 295 -13.48 -13.73 12.59
N ILE A 296 -12.66 -14.35 13.43
CA ILE A 296 -11.89 -15.56 13.12
C ILE A 296 -12.12 -16.59 14.23
N PRO A 297 -12.81 -17.69 13.96
CA PRO A 297 -12.88 -18.82 14.88
C PRO A 297 -11.50 -19.48 15.00
N VAL A 298 -11.04 -19.72 16.23
CA VAL A 298 -9.83 -20.48 16.52
C VAL A 298 -10.23 -21.71 17.33
N ILE A 299 -10.17 -22.90 16.74
CA ILE A 299 -10.56 -24.14 17.41
C ILE A 299 -9.44 -24.55 18.36
N VAL A 300 -9.64 -24.29 19.66
CA VAL A 300 -8.62 -24.59 20.68
C VAL A 300 -8.80 -25.99 21.26
N ARG A 301 -10.04 -26.48 21.36
CA ARG A 301 -10.37 -27.83 21.85
C ARG A 301 -11.42 -28.51 20.93
N PRO A 302 -11.41 -29.84 20.79
CA PRO A 302 -12.45 -30.56 20.06
C PRO A 302 -13.82 -30.23 20.63
N THR A 303 -14.72 -29.77 19.79
CA THR A 303 -16.11 -29.48 20.12
C THR A 303 -16.95 -29.55 18.84
N ASP A 304 -18.24 -29.84 18.97
CA ASP A 304 -19.14 -29.73 17.83
C ASP A 304 -19.60 -28.27 17.72
N TRP A 305 -19.12 -27.60 16.68
CA TRP A 305 -19.51 -26.24 16.34
C TRP A 305 -20.26 -26.19 15.01
N THR A 306 -20.68 -27.35 14.51
CA THR A 306 -21.48 -27.47 13.29
C THR A 306 -22.84 -26.82 13.49
N GLY A 307 -23.21 -25.89 12.59
CA GLY A 307 -24.50 -25.20 12.66
C GLY A 307 -24.56 -24.01 13.63
N LEU A 308 -23.46 -23.70 14.33
CA LEU A 308 -23.38 -22.47 15.13
C LEU A 308 -23.25 -21.23 14.20
N PRO A 309 -23.64 -20.02 14.64
CA PRO A 309 -23.66 -18.83 13.77
C PRO A 309 -22.33 -18.47 13.09
N PHE A 310 -21.20 -18.83 13.71
CA PHE A 310 -19.85 -18.62 13.17
C PHE A 310 -19.34 -19.80 12.33
N SER A 311 -20.12 -20.88 12.16
CA SER A 311 -19.67 -22.11 11.48
C SER A 311 -19.41 -21.92 9.98
N LYS A 312 -19.89 -20.81 9.40
CA LYS A 312 -19.67 -20.43 8.01
C LYS A 312 -18.34 -19.71 7.78
N LEU A 313 -17.64 -19.34 8.85
CA LEU A 313 -16.36 -18.65 8.80
C LEU A 313 -15.22 -19.67 8.74
N GLN A 314 -14.17 -19.34 7.98
CA GLN A 314 -12.98 -20.17 7.94
C GLN A 314 -12.27 -20.13 9.29
N ALA A 315 -12.11 -21.29 9.91
CA ALA A 315 -11.47 -21.42 11.21
C ALA A 315 -9.94 -21.61 11.10
N LEU A 316 -9.25 -21.36 12.22
CA LEU A 316 -7.85 -21.70 12.44
C LEU A 316 -7.71 -22.68 13.62
N PRO A 317 -6.73 -23.59 13.63
CA PRO A 317 -5.91 -24.01 12.49
C PRO A 317 -6.76 -24.57 11.33
N PRO A 318 -6.19 -24.70 10.11
CA PRO A 318 -6.88 -25.32 8.97
C PRO A 318 -7.35 -26.75 9.28
N ASP A 319 -8.27 -27.26 8.45
CA ASP A 319 -8.83 -28.62 8.52
C ASP A 319 -9.54 -28.94 9.84
N ASP A 320 -10.09 -27.89 10.49
CA ASP A 320 -10.85 -27.96 11.74
C ASP A 320 -10.10 -28.67 12.90
N LYS A 321 -8.77 -28.74 12.79
CA LYS A 321 -7.94 -29.48 13.74
C LYS A 321 -7.66 -28.65 14.99
N ALA A 322 -8.41 -28.96 16.04
CA ALA A 322 -8.28 -28.31 17.34
C ALA A 322 -6.84 -28.33 17.87
N VAL A 323 -6.37 -27.19 18.41
CA VAL A 323 -4.99 -27.01 18.91
C VAL A 323 -4.56 -28.13 19.88
N THR A 324 -5.43 -28.53 20.81
CA THR A 324 -5.08 -29.59 21.79
C THR A 324 -4.88 -30.98 21.19
N THR A 325 -5.24 -31.21 19.92
CA THR A 325 -5.06 -32.50 19.24
C THR A 325 -3.76 -32.58 18.44
N TRP A 326 -2.99 -31.49 18.39
CA TRP A 326 -1.69 -31.49 17.74
C TRP A 326 -0.64 -32.18 18.63
N PRO A 327 0.27 -33.00 18.05
CA PRO A 327 1.38 -33.58 18.80
C PRO A 327 2.26 -32.53 19.49
N ASN A 328 2.40 -31.36 18.85
CA ASN A 328 3.08 -30.20 19.41
C ASN A 328 2.16 -28.97 19.28
N ARG A 329 1.76 -28.39 20.42
CA ARG A 329 0.88 -27.22 20.47
C ARG A 329 1.56 -25.96 19.96
N ASP A 330 2.88 -25.80 20.12
CA ASP A 330 3.61 -24.65 19.58
C ASP A 330 3.52 -24.61 18.06
N SER A 331 3.54 -25.78 17.41
CA SER A 331 3.35 -25.87 15.97
C SER A 331 1.93 -25.45 15.56
N ALA A 332 0.92 -25.85 16.33
CA ALA A 332 -0.46 -25.42 16.10
C ALA A 332 -0.61 -23.90 16.27
N TRP A 333 -0.08 -23.34 17.37
CA TRP A 333 -0.11 -21.91 17.64
C TRP A 333 0.67 -21.09 16.62
N LEU A 334 1.79 -21.60 16.12
CA LEU A 334 2.51 -20.99 15.00
C LEU A 334 1.63 -20.92 13.75
N THR A 335 0.92 -21.99 13.41
CA THR A 335 -0.02 -22.00 12.27
C THR A 335 -1.14 -20.97 12.46
N VAL A 336 -1.71 -20.87 13.66
CA VAL A 336 -2.72 -19.84 13.99
C VAL A 336 -2.14 -18.43 13.83
N ALA A 337 -0.96 -18.17 14.39
CA ALA A 337 -0.29 -16.87 14.32
C ALA A 337 0.07 -16.45 12.88
N GLN A 338 0.47 -17.41 12.03
CA GLN A 338 0.70 -17.18 10.60
C GLN A 338 -0.60 -16.87 9.86
N GLY A 339 -1.70 -17.54 10.19
CA GLY A 339 -3.03 -17.21 9.66
C GLY A 339 -3.45 -15.79 10.03
N ILE A 340 -3.29 -15.41 11.30
CA ILE A 340 -3.58 -14.06 11.78
C ILE A 340 -2.72 -13.01 11.09
N ARG A 341 -1.41 -13.27 10.91
CA ARG A 341 -0.52 -12.36 10.18
C ARG A 341 -1.06 -12.02 8.79
N ARG A 342 -1.52 -13.01 8.03
CA ARG A 342 -2.09 -12.78 6.69
C ARG A 342 -3.31 -11.88 6.75
N VAL A 343 -4.22 -12.11 7.71
CA VAL A 343 -5.41 -11.26 7.87
C VAL A 343 -5.03 -9.84 8.31
N VAL A 344 -4.04 -9.68 9.19
CA VAL A 344 -3.53 -8.36 9.58
C VAL A 344 -2.94 -7.62 8.38
N GLU A 345 -2.17 -8.31 7.54
CA GLU A 345 -1.62 -7.74 6.30
C GLU A 345 -2.72 -7.35 5.31
N GLU A 346 -3.82 -8.10 5.23
CA GLU A 346 -4.99 -7.73 4.42
C GLU A 346 -5.73 -6.51 4.97
N LEU A 347 -5.93 -6.45 6.29
CA LEU A 347 -6.63 -5.33 6.94
C LEU A 347 -5.85 -4.03 6.85
N ARG A 348 -4.52 -4.08 6.87
CA ARG A 348 -3.65 -2.88 6.74
C ARG A 348 -3.46 -2.41 5.29
N LYS A 349 -3.90 -3.19 4.30
CA LYS A 349 -3.91 -2.81 2.87
C LYS A 349 -5.22 -2.15 2.44
N ARG A 350 -6.26 -2.21 3.27
CA ARG A 350 -7.55 -1.54 3.07
C ARG A 350 -7.53 -0.18 3.73
#